data_AF-A0A2W6MUR9-F1
#
_entry.id   AF-A0A2W6MUR9-F1
#
_cell.length_a   1.000
_cell.length_b   1.000
_cell.length_c   1.000
_cell.angle_alpha   90.00
_cell.angle_beta   90.00
_cell.angle_gamma   90.00
#
_symmetry.space_group_name_H-M   'P 1'
#
loop_
_entity.id
_entity.type
_entity.pdbx_description
1 polymer ?
#
loop_
_entity_poly.entity_id
_entity_poly.type
_entity_poly.pdbx_seq_one_letter_code
_entity_poly.pdbx_strand_id
1 'polypeptide(L)'
;MAIPNGDFNATGGGSARTGINSVGMWIYATSYAEFANQVIFSRNYSGTGPIRTDYFHAIIKPDGILQVTSAVTDYSTTNIATTKPYPLNEWVYIQVYQSGNLYKIGWKSASDENVQEKVFARGATLKADRFNNFLFNNPSACARVKEFFWQPGINMFELMNNYNAKAKEIFQVRQYFTLDTRLVQELINAIQGISTTLTTNDFDVYIDTNGVVYVADITIMQ
;
A
#
# COMPACT_ATOMS: atom_id res chain seq x y z
N MET A 1 -20.09 14.47 21.74
CA MET A 1 -20.38 14.61 20.30
C MET A 1 -19.52 13.58 19.58
N ALA A 2 -20.11 12.45 19.19
CA ALA A 2 -19.36 11.33 18.62
C ALA A 2 -18.89 11.70 17.22
N ILE A 3 -17.58 11.63 16.98
CA ILE A 3 -17.01 11.75 15.65
C ILE A 3 -17.49 10.50 14.88
N PRO A 4 -18.21 10.65 13.76
CA PRO A 4 -18.66 9.50 12.99
C PRO A 4 -17.42 8.72 12.56
N ASN A 5 -17.42 7.40 12.80
CA ASN A 5 -16.49 6.47 12.17
C ASN A 5 -16.39 6.85 10.70
N GLY A 6 -15.21 7.27 10.25
CA GLY A 6 -15.02 7.84 8.92
C GLY A 6 -15.38 6.83 7.83
N ASP A 7 -16.62 6.87 7.37
CA ASP A 7 -16.99 6.33 6.08
C ASP A 7 -16.26 7.17 5.03
N PHE A 8 -15.17 6.63 4.50
CA PHE A 8 -14.49 7.18 3.34
C PHE A 8 -15.43 7.08 2.14
N ASN A 9 -16.28 8.08 1.99
CA ASN A 9 -16.96 8.32 0.73
C ASN A 9 -15.86 8.55 -0.31
N ALA A 10 -15.73 7.62 -1.25
CA ALA A 10 -14.91 7.78 -2.44
C ALA A 10 -15.46 8.95 -3.27
N THR A 11 -15.12 10.18 -2.88
CA THR A 11 -15.51 11.41 -3.55
C THR A 11 -14.63 11.72 -4.77
N GLY A 12 -13.87 10.74 -5.25
CA GLY A 12 -13.54 10.66 -6.68
C GLY A 12 -14.81 10.36 -7.45
N GLY A 13 -15.62 11.40 -7.66
CA GLY A 13 -17.01 11.36 -8.12
C GLY A 13 -17.22 10.59 -9.42
N GLY A 14 -17.41 9.29 -9.31
CA GLY A 14 -18.05 8.55 -10.38
C GLY A 14 -18.64 7.24 -9.91
N SER A 15 -19.35 6.64 -10.87
CA SER A 15 -20.06 5.37 -10.78
C SER A 15 -19.24 4.28 -10.08
N ALA A 16 -19.91 3.24 -9.61
CA ALA A 16 -19.32 1.94 -9.29
C ALA A 16 -18.30 1.41 -10.35
N ARG A 17 -18.37 1.94 -11.59
CA ARG A 17 -17.45 1.73 -12.72
C ARG A 17 -16.23 2.66 -12.79
N THR A 18 -16.03 3.61 -11.88
CA THR A 18 -14.97 4.63 -11.94
C THR A 18 -14.12 4.68 -10.67
N GLY A 19 -14.07 3.58 -9.90
CA GLY A 19 -13.06 3.45 -8.85
C GLY A 19 -11.69 3.55 -9.50
N ILE A 20 -11.04 4.71 -9.40
CA ILE A 20 -9.64 4.86 -9.76
C ILE A 20 -8.85 4.64 -8.48
N ASN A 21 -8.08 3.56 -8.45
CA ASN A 21 -7.24 3.21 -7.31
C ASN A 21 -5.83 3.02 -7.84
N SER A 22 -4.85 3.59 -7.14
CA SER A 22 -3.44 3.31 -7.41
C SER A 22 -2.74 3.18 -6.08
N VAL A 23 -2.04 2.07 -5.89
CA VAL A 23 -1.26 1.79 -4.67
C VAL A 23 0.08 1.27 -5.09
N GLY A 24 1.14 1.86 -4.55
CA GLY A 24 2.48 1.35 -4.79
C GLY A 24 3.42 1.71 -3.66
N MET A 25 4.59 1.07 -3.70
CA MET A 25 5.66 1.20 -2.73
C MET A 25 6.92 0.54 -3.28
N TRP A 26 8.06 0.88 -2.70
CA TRP A 26 9.25 0.05 -2.82
C TRP A 26 9.24 -1.06 -1.77
N ILE A 27 9.65 -2.26 -2.17
CA ILE A 27 9.92 -3.38 -1.28
C ILE A 27 11.36 -3.85 -1.45
N TYR A 28 11.95 -4.38 -0.38
CA TYR A 28 13.20 -5.14 -0.44
C TYR A 28 13.00 -6.47 0.26
N ALA A 29 13.20 -7.57 -0.47
CA ALA A 29 13.08 -8.91 0.07
C ALA A 29 14.36 -9.71 -0.19
N THR A 30 14.79 -10.46 0.81
CA THR A 30 15.85 -11.50 0.66
C THR A 30 15.25 -12.87 0.35
N SER A 31 13.95 -13.05 0.63
CA SER A 31 13.17 -14.24 0.33
C SER A 31 11.70 -13.88 0.06
N TYR A 32 11.01 -14.68 -0.76
CA TYR A 32 9.57 -14.49 -0.99
C TYR A 32 8.71 -14.71 0.25
N ALA A 33 9.22 -15.43 1.25
CA ALA A 33 8.53 -15.67 2.52
C ALA A 33 8.25 -14.38 3.31
N GLU A 34 9.10 -13.35 3.17
CA GLU A 34 8.94 -12.05 3.84
C GLU A 34 7.61 -11.35 3.45
N PHE A 35 7.16 -11.56 2.21
CA PHE A 35 5.93 -10.96 1.68
C PHE A 35 4.86 -11.99 1.31
N ALA A 36 5.04 -13.26 1.67
CA ALA A 36 4.13 -14.32 1.29
C ALA A 36 2.71 -14.06 1.84
N ASN A 37 1.72 -14.06 0.93
CA ASN A 37 0.30 -13.80 1.22
C ASN A 37 0.01 -12.41 1.81
N GLN A 38 0.94 -11.47 1.68
CA GLN A 38 0.70 -10.10 2.10
C GLN A 38 -0.27 -9.41 1.14
N VAL A 39 -1.23 -8.70 1.70
CA VAL A 39 -2.20 -7.92 0.93
C VAL A 39 -1.56 -6.59 0.55
N ILE A 40 -1.40 -6.29 -0.73
CA ILE A 40 -0.94 -4.98 -1.18
C ILE A 40 -2.07 -3.94 -0.99
N PHE A 41 -3.27 -4.30 -1.43
CA PHE A 41 -4.47 -3.47 -1.35
C PHE A 41 -5.70 -4.36 -1.33
N SER A 42 -6.69 -4.03 -0.50
CA SER A 42 -7.99 -4.68 -0.58
C SER A 42 -9.14 -3.69 -0.42
N ARG A 43 -10.05 -3.73 -1.39
CA ARG A 43 -11.35 -3.06 -1.33
C ARG A 43 -12.46 -4.06 -1.63
N ASN A 44 -13.50 -4.05 -0.81
CA ASN A 44 -14.64 -4.91 -0.97
C ASN A 44 -15.78 -4.24 -1.73
N TYR A 45 -16.77 -5.02 -2.18
CA TYR A 45 -18.07 -4.51 -2.64
C TYR A 45 -19.22 -5.00 -1.74
N SER A 46 -20.34 -4.26 -1.73
CA SER A 46 -21.52 -4.53 -0.90
C SER A 46 -22.46 -5.57 -1.51
N GLY A 47 -21.96 -6.79 -1.78
CA GLY A 47 -22.72 -7.90 -2.36
C GLY A 47 -23.23 -8.91 -1.33
N THR A 48 -24.30 -9.64 -1.67
CA THR A 48 -24.90 -10.72 -0.85
C THR A 48 -24.58 -12.12 -1.37
N GLY A 49 -23.67 -12.26 -2.32
CA GLY A 49 -23.31 -13.51 -2.97
C GLY A 49 -22.46 -14.46 -2.10
N PRO A 50 -22.39 -15.77 -2.47
CA PRO A 50 -21.66 -16.80 -1.73
C PRO A 50 -20.13 -16.71 -1.87
N ILE A 51 -19.62 -15.85 -2.76
CA ILE A 51 -18.19 -15.69 -3.04
C ILE A 51 -17.68 -14.37 -2.47
N ARG A 52 -16.41 -14.40 -2.04
CA ARG A 52 -15.61 -13.28 -1.51
C ARG A 52 -15.99 -11.95 -2.18
N THR A 53 -16.27 -10.94 -1.36
CA THR A 53 -16.61 -9.58 -1.76
C THR A 53 -15.42 -8.79 -2.32
N ASP A 54 -14.40 -9.47 -2.85
CA ASP A 54 -13.11 -8.94 -3.25
C ASP A 54 -13.23 -8.15 -4.55
N TYR A 55 -13.53 -6.84 -4.46
CA TYR A 55 -13.70 -5.97 -5.63
C TYR A 55 -12.35 -5.55 -6.23
N PHE A 56 -11.38 -5.23 -5.38
CA PHE A 56 -10.01 -4.98 -5.81
C PHE A 56 -9.07 -5.52 -4.73
N HIS A 57 -8.66 -6.79 -4.88
CA HIS A 57 -7.87 -7.51 -3.88
C HIS A 57 -6.51 -7.89 -4.49
N ALA A 58 -5.49 -7.14 -4.15
CA ALA A 58 -4.12 -7.34 -4.57
C ALA A 58 -3.28 -7.99 -3.47
N ILE A 59 -2.51 -9.00 -3.83
CA ILE A 59 -1.63 -9.74 -2.93
C ILE A 59 -0.26 -10.01 -3.55
N ILE A 60 0.72 -10.30 -2.70
CA ILE A 60 1.97 -10.96 -3.05
C ILE A 60 1.82 -12.45 -2.72
N LYS A 61 1.97 -13.32 -3.71
CA LYS A 61 1.93 -14.78 -3.52
C LYS A 61 3.24 -15.31 -2.91
N PRO A 62 3.23 -16.52 -2.34
CA PRO A 62 4.43 -17.13 -1.74
C PRO A 62 5.60 -17.37 -2.70
N ASP A 63 5.34 -17.36 -4.01
CA ASP A 63 6.33 -17.51 -5.08
C ASP A 63 6.86 -16.16 -5.61
N GLY A 64 6.45 -15.03 -5.01
CA GLY A 64 6.85 -13.69 -5.46
C GLY A 64 6.00 -13.14 -6.61
N ILE A 65 4.97 -13.86 -7.05
CA ILE A 65 4.03 -13.37 -8.06
C ILE A 65 3.06 -12.37 -7.44
N LEU A 66 2.89 -11.22 -8.07
CA LEU A 66 1.91 -10.22 -7.68
C LEU A 66 0.59 -10.57 -8.38
N GLN A 67 -0.52 -10.61 -7.65
CA GLN A 67 -1.83 -10.92 -8.22
C GLN A 67 -2.90 -9.95 -7.75
N VAL A 68 -3.76 -9.51 -8.68
CA VAL A 68 -5.05 -8.91 -8.38
C VAL A 68 -6.16 -9.91 -8.65
N THR A 69 -7.07 -10.05 -7.71
CA THR A 69 -8.36 -10.70 -7.87
C THR A 69 -9.48 -9.65 -7.78
N SER A 70 -10.49 -9.78 -8.64
CA SER A 70 -11.70 -8.96 -8.61
C SER A 70 -12.93 -9.83 -8.87
N ALA A 71 -13.99 -9.64 -8.09
CA ALA A 71 -15.33 -10.11 -8.43
C ALA A 71 -15.77 -9.52 -9.76
N VAL A 72 -16.37 -10.32 -10.66
CA VAL A 72 -16.91 -9.86 -11.96
C VAL A 72 -18.43 -10.01 -12.06
N THR A 73 -19.00 -10.84 -11.19
CA THR A 73 -20.43 -10.94 -10.86
C THR A 73 -20.57 -11.19 -9.34
N ASP A 74 -21.78 -11.33 -8.83
CA ASP A 74 -22.01 -11.75 -7.43
C ASP A 74 -21.56 -13.20 -7.13
N TYR A 75 -21.25 -13.97 -8.17
CA TYR A 75 -20.97 -15.40 -8.10
C TYR A 75 -19.65 -15.80 -8.78
N SER A 76 -18.80 -14.84 -9.17
CA SER A 76 -17.55 -15.18 -9.83
C SER A 76 -16.49 -14.10 -9.67
N THR A 77 -15.23 -14.55 -9.65
CA THR A 77 -14.05 -13.69 -9.65
C THR A 77 -13.18 -13.96 -10.88
N THR A 78 -12.33 -13.00 -11.19
CA THR A 78 -11.27 -13.11 -12.19
C THR A 78 -9.99 -12.54 -11.60
N ASN A 79 -8.85 -13.00 -12.10
CA ASN A 79 -7.56 -12.46 -11.71
C ASN A 79 -6.71 -12.01 -12.90
N ILE A 80 -5.68 -11.26 -12.54
CA ILE A 80 -4.49 -10.96 -13.32
C ILE A 80 -3.28 -11.08 -12.40
N ALA A 81 -2.17 -11.60 -12.90
CA ALA A 81 -0.95 -11.77 -12.15
C ALA A 81 0.27 -11.47 -13.01
N THR A 82 1.39 -11.07 -12.40
CA THR A 82 2.68 -10.97 -13.08
C THR A 82 3.09 -12.32 -13.66
N THR A 83 3.85 -12.31 -14.76
CA THR A 83 4.28 -13.56 -15.42
C THR A 83 5.57 -14.14 -14.85
N LYS A 84 6.29 -13.35 -14.06
CA LYS A 84 7.48 -13.74 -13.31
C LYS A 84 7.51 -13.04 -11.95
N PRO A 85 8.19 -13.64 -10.96
CA PRO A 85 8.28 -13.04 -9.63
C PRO A 85 9.20 -11.83 -9.64
N TYR A 86 9.05 -10.95 -8.64
CA TYR A 86 9.99 -9.85 -8.46
C TYR A 86 11.40 -10.39 -8.10
N PRO A 87 12.47 -9.67 -8.47
CA PRO A 87 13.82 -10.05 -8.10
C PRO A 87 14.08 -9.87 -6.60
N LEU A 88 14.94 -10.71 -6.03
CA LEU A 88 15.36 -10.66 -4.63
C LEU A 88 16.68 -9.88 -4.47
N ASN A 89 16.94 -9.41 -3.26
CA ASN A 89 18.17 -8.70 -2.87
C ASN A 89 18.39 -7.35 -3.57
N GLU A 90 17.33 -6.76 -4.11
CA GLU A 90 17.31 -5.39 -4.62
C GLU A 90 16.00 -4.70 -4.26
N TRP A 91 16.01 -3.37 -4.36
CA TRP A 91 14.79 -2.58 -4.22
C TRP A 91 13.92 -2.75 -5.46
N VAL A 92 12.68 -3.16 -5.25
CA VAL A 92 11.69 -3.33 -6.32
C VAL A 92 10.48 -2.47 -6.04
N TYR A 93 10.11 -1.63 -7.00
CA TYR A 93 8.90 -0.84 -6.93
C TYR A 93 7.72 -1.68 -7.39
N ILE A 94 6.75 -1.92 -6.51
CA ILE A 94 5.52 -2.65 -6.83
C ILE A 94 4.35 -1.68 -6.92
N GLN A 95 3.41 -1.95 -7.83
CA GLN A 95 2.21 -1.14 -7.94
C GLN A 95 1.01 -1.94 -8.45
N VAL A 96 -0.16 -1.58 -7.94
CA VAL A 96 -1.45 -2.04 -8.43
C VAL A 96 -2.32 -0.84 -8.79
N TYR A 97 -3.00 -0.95 -9.92
CA TYR A 97 -3.80 0.11 -10.48
C TYR A 97 -5.15 -0.42 -10.95
N GLN A 98 -6.18 0.37 -10.74
CA GLN A 98 -7.50 0.20 -11.32
C GLN A 98 -7.94 1.54 -11.91
N SER A 99 -8.51 1.49 -13.12
CA SER A 99 -9.40 2.53 -13.62
C SER A 99 -10.64 1.88 -14.23
N GLY A 100 -11.72 1.90 -13.46
CA GLY A 100 -12.93 1.19 -13.80
C GLY A 100 -12.73 -0.31 -13.96
N ASN A 101 -12.89 -0.84 -15.18
CA ASN A 101 -12.70 -2.27 -15.46
C ASN A 101 -11.27 -2.62 -15.88
N LEU A 102 -10.42 -1.62 -16.09
CA LEU A 102 -9.01 -1.81 -16.41
C LEU A 102 -8.24 -2.04 -15.12
N TYR A 103 -7.54 -3.16 -15.03
CA TYR A 103 -6.65 -3.47 -13.92
C TYR A 103 -5.23 -3.65 -14.45
N LYS A 104 -4.26 -3.09 -13.71
CA LYS A 104 -2.85 -3.32 -13.94
C LYS A 104 -2.19 -3.73 -12.64
N ILE A 105 -1.20 -4.59 -12.75
CA ILE A 105 -0.33 -4.98 -11.65
C ILE A 105 1.06 -5.20 -12.19
N GLY A 106 2.06 -4.79 -11.42
CA GLY A 106 3.41 -5.02 -11.84
C GLY A 106 4.43 -4.57 -10.83
N TRP A 107 5.67 -4.81 -11.20
CA TRP A 107 6.84 -4.39 -10.49
C TRP A 107 7.91 -3.90 -11.45
N LYS A 108 8.81 -3.06 -10.95
CA LYS A 108 9.96 -2.51 -11.67
C LYS A 108 11.15 -2.38 -10.73
N SER A 109 12.30 -2.85 -11.16
CA SER A 109 13.59 -2.65 -10.47
C SER A 109 14.51 -1.81 -11.36
N ALA A 110 15.78 -1.66 -10.96
CA ALA A 110 16.78 -0.97 -11.77
C ALA A 110 17.09 -1.71 -13.08
N SER A 111 16.97 -3.05 -13.09
CA SER A 111 17.41 -3.91 -14.19
C SER A 111 16.27 -4.58 -14.95
N ASP A 112 15.05 -4.62 -14.41
CA ASP A 112 13.97 -5.42 -14.98
C ASP A 112 12.57 -4.84 -14.65
N GLU A 113 11.57 -5.25 -15.41
CA GLU A 113 10.17 -4.93 -15.15
C GLU A 113 9.24 -6.08 -15.54
N ASN A 114 8.09 -6.13 -14.86
CA ASN A 114 6.98 -6.96 -15.26
C ASN A 114 5.67 -6.24 -14.96
N VAL A 115 4.92 -5.92 -16.01
CA VAL A 115 3.60 -5.31 -15.89
C VAL A 115 2.61 -6.17 -16.66
N GLN A 116 1.47 -6.40 -16.05
CA GLN A 116 0.35 -7.09 -16.68
C GLN A 116 -0.87 -6.19 -16.62
N GLU A 117 -1.66 -6.23 -17.68
CA GLU A 117 -2.90 -5.48 -17.82
C GLU A 117 -4.03 -6.39 -18.27
N LYS A 118 -5.23 -6.16 -17.73
CA LYS A 118 -6.44 -6.87 -18.16
C LYS A 118 -7.67 -6.00 -17.93
N VAL A 119 -8.56 -6.01 -18.92
CA VAL A 119 -9.92 -5.46 -18.77
C VAL A 119 -10.84 -6.59 -18.33
N PHE A 120 -11.48 -6.43 -17.16
CA PHE A 120 -12.43 -7.41 -16.66
C PHE A 120 -13.83 -7.15 -17.25
N ALA A 121 -14.37 -8.15 -17.95
CA ALA A 121 -15.75 -8.14 -18.40
C ALA A 121 -16.68 -8.34 -17.18
N ARG A 122 -17.47 -7.32 -16.83
CA ARG A 122 -18.40 -7.37 -15.69
C ARG A 122 -19.80 -7.68 -16.15
N GLY A 123 -20.41 -8.72 -15.57
CA GLY A 123 -21.80 -9.09 -15.82
C GLY A 123 -22.82 -8.31 -14.98
N ALA A 124 -22.36 -7.62 -13.93
CA ALA A 124 -23.19 -6.84 -13.03
C ALA A 124 -22.51 -5.53 -12.60
N THR A 125 -23.31 -4.56 -12.14
CA THR A 125 -22.80 -3.33 -11.55
C THR A 125 -22.39 -3.60 -10.11
N LEU A 126 -21.09 -3.81 -9.86
CA LEU A 126 -20.54 -4.00 -8.52
C LEU A 126 -20.07 -2.67 -7.94
N LYS A 127 -20.68 -2.20 -6.86
CA LYS A 127 -20.32 -0.96 -6.19
C LYS A 127 -19.25 -1.20 -5.14
N ALA A 128 -18.07 -0.62 -5.34
CA ALA A 128 -17.03 -0.60 -4.33
C ALA A 128 -17.58 0.02 -3.03
N ASP A 129 -17.41 -0.70 -1.93
CA ASP A 129 -17.98 -0.35 -0.64
C ASP A 129 -16.82 0.03 0.29
N ARG A 130 -16.34 -0.92 1.10
CA ARG A 130 -15.37 -0.65 2.15
C ARG A 130 -13.92 -0.86 1.70
N PHE A 131 -13.08 0.08 2.09
CA PHE A 131 -11.65 -0.12 2.16
C PHE A 131 -11.33 -1.04 3.35
N ASN A 132 -10.58 -2.13 3.13
CA ASN A 132 -10.36 -3.14 4.16
C ASN A 132 -8.94 -3.16 4.71
N ASN A 133 -7.90 -3.31 3.87
CA ASN A 133 -6.56 -3.62 4.37
C ASN A 133 -5.43 -3.15 3.43
N PHE A 134 -4.29 -2.79 4.04
CA PHE A 134 -2.95 -2.68 3.45
C PHE A 134 -1.96 -3.50 4.29
N LEU A 135 -1.25 -4.48 3.74
CA LEU A 135 -0.13 -5.22 4.35
C LEU A 135 -0.35 -5.75 5.80
N PHE A 136 -1.48 -6.40 6.09
CA PHE A 136 -1.84 -6.77 7.48
C PHE A 136 -2.04 -8.27 7.75
N ASN A 137 -1.39 -9.19 7.04
CA ASN A 137 -1.59 -10.61 7.31
C ASN A 137 -0.57 -11.26 8.26
N ASN A 138 0.54 -10.59 8.60
CA ASN A 138 1.49 -11.18 9.55
C ASN A 138 2.27 -10.13 10.37
N PRO A 139 1.90 -9.86 11.64
CA PRO A 139 2.56 -8.86 12.49
C PRO A 139 3.99 -9.23 12.94
N SER A 140 4.48 -10.43 12.60
CA SER A 140 5.78 -10.95 13.06
C SER A 140 6.93 -10.81 12.06
N ALA A 141 6.68 -10.29 10.85
CA ALA A 141 7.71 -10.13 9.82
C ALA A 141 8.05 -8.64 9.63
N CYS A 142 9.29 -8.26 9.94
CA CYS A 142 9.82 -6.94 9.58
C CYS A 142 9.97 -6.86 8.05
N ALA A 143 8.95 -6.32 7.37
CA ALA A 143 8.99 -6.10 5.93
C ALA A 143 9.68 -4.76 5.63
N ARG A 144 10.71 -4.78 4.77
CA ARG A 144 11.39 -3.56 4.31
C ARG A 144 10.57 -2.92 3.19
N VAL A 145 9.93 -1.80 3.52
CA VAL A 145 9.09 -1.02 2.61
C VAL A 145 9.46 0.46 2.71
N LYS A 146 9.41 1.20 1.60
CA LYS A 146 9.51 2.67 1.60
C LYS A 146 8.61 3.31 0.54
N GLU A 147 8.36 4.60 0.70
CA GLU A 147 7.63 5.44 -0.26
C GLU A 147 6.25 4.87 -0.66
N PHE A 148 5.53 4.37 0.34
CA PHE A 148 4.17 3.88 0.17
C PHE A 148 3.21 5.02 -0.22
N PHE A 149 2.28 4.74 -1.14
CA PHE A 149 1.15 5.63 -1.40
C PHE A 149 -0.11 4.85 -1.74
N TRP A 150 -1.25 5.47 -1.47
CA TRP A 150 -2.52 5.18 -2.14
C TRP A 150 -3.12 6.49 -2.64
N GLN A 151 -3.26 6.65 -3.95
CA GLN A 151 -3.86 7.84 -4.57
C GLN A 151 -4.59 7.46 -5.87
N PRO A 152 -5.82 7.92 -6.10
CA PRO A 152 -6.46 7.81 -7.40
C PRO A 152 -5.64 8.50 -8.50
N GLY A 153 -5.64 7.91 -9.71
CA GLY A 153 -5.15 8.58 -10.92
C GLY A 153 -3.65 8.48 -11.20
N ILE A 154 -2.86 7.99 -10.25
CA ILE A 154 -1.41 7.79 -10.45
C ILE A 154 -1.18 6.64 -11.42
N ASN A 155 -0.48 6.89 -12.53
CA ASN A 155 -0.16 5.85 -13.51
C ASN A 155 0.88 4.86 -12.97
N MET A 156 0.99 3.70 -13.63
CA MET A 156 2.00 2.69 -13.27
C MET A 156 3.41 3.31 -13.31
N PHE A 157 4.10 3.22 -12.18
CA PHE A 157 5.48 3.65 -11.90
C PHE A 157 5.74 5.14 -11.99
N GLU A 158 4.70 5.97 -12.08
CA GLU A 158 4.83 7.43 -12.18
C GLU A 158 5.57 8.04 -10.98
N LEU A 159 5.34 7.50 -9.78
CA LEU A 159 5.95 8.01 -8.54
C LEU A 159 7.25 7.31 -8.17
N MET A 160 7.72 6.32 -8.95
CA MET A 160 8.93 5.53 -8.64
C MET A 160 10.16 6.41 -8.38
N ASN A 161 10.34 7.49 -9.15
CA ASN A 161 11.49 8.40 -9.06
C ASN A 161 11.08 9.84 -8.68
N ASN A 162 9.82 10.04 -8.29
CA ASN A 162 9.25 11.37 -8.03
C ASN A 162 8.31 11.34 -6.82
N TYR A 163 8.61 10.48 -5.85
CA TYR A 163 7.85 10.39 -4.62
C TYR A 163 8.08 11.64 -3.75
N ASN A 164 6.99 12.24 -3.29
CA ASN A 164 7.02 13.35 -2.34
C ASN A 164 6.01 13.10 -1.23
N ALA A 165 6.51 12.66 -0.07
CA ALA A 165 5.69 12.33 1.10
C ALA A 165 4.74 13.46 1.51
N LYS A 166 5.15 14.74 1.38
CA LYS A 166 4.34 15.91 1.78
C LYS A 166 3.09 16.08 0.92
N ALA A 167 3.08 15.50 -0.28
CA ALA A 167 1.96 15.54 -1.21
C ALA A 167 1.10 14.26 -1.17
N LYS A 168 1.34 13.34 -0.22
CA LYS A 168 0.62 12.07 -0.11
C LYS A 168 -0.30 12.07 1.10
N GLU A 169 -1.51 11.58 0.88
CA GLU A 169 -2.45 11.27 1.94
C GLU A 169 -2.03 9.93 2.56
N ILE A 170 -1.61 9.95 3.83
CA ILE A 170 -1.31 8.73 4.58
C ILE A 170 -2.59 8.30 5.28
N PHE A 171 -3.18 7.19 4.84
CA PHE A 171 -4.36 6.61 5.47
C PHE A 171 -3.97 5.79 6.71
N GLN A 172 -4.64 6.04 7.83
CA GLN A 172 -4.49 5.25 9.05
C GLN A 172 -5.78 4.46 9.34
N VAL A 173 -5.61 3.14 9.52
CA VAL A 173 -6.72 2.17 9.70
C VAL A 173 -7.47 2.36 11.04
N ARG A 174 -6.89 3.08 12.00
CA ARG A 174 -7.51 3.37 13.31
C ARG A 174 -7.98 4.81 13.37
N GLN A 175 -9.13 5.04 14.00
CA GLN A 175 -9.76 6.36 14.20
C GLN A 175 -8.95 7.33 15.09
N TYR A 176 -7.80 6.89 15.57
CA TYR A 176 -6.87 7.70 16.32
C TYR A 176 -5.52 7.55 15.65
N PHE A 177 -4.89 8.68 15.32
CA PHE A 177 -3.47 8.73 15.00
C PHE A 177 -2.71 8.23 16.23
N THR A 178 -2.43 6.93 16.26
CA THR A 178 -1.54 6.34 17.25
C THR A 178 -0.15 6.61 16.72
N LEU A 179 0.37 7.79 17.04
CA LEU A 179 1.79 8.00 17.02
C LEU A 179 2.39 6.90 17.89
N ASP A 180 3.34 6.13 17.37
CA ASP A 180 4.14 5.29 18.26
C ASP A 180 4.95 6.25 19.13
N THR A 181 4.36 6.64 20.25
CA THR A 181 4.96 7.59 21.17
C THR A 181 6.23 7.02 21.80
N ARG A 182 6.42 5.68 21.76
CA ARG A 182 7.69 5.07 22.17
C ARG A 182 8.76 5.33 21.13
N LEU A 183 8.44 5.15 19.84
CA LEU A 183 9.36 5.53 18.76
C LEU A 183 9.68 7.02 18.78
N VAL A 184 8.67 7.88 18.91
CA VAL A 184 8.89 9.33 19.00
C VAL A 184 9.69 9.72 20.23
N GLN A 185 9.43 9.09 21.38
CA GLN A 185 10.24 9.31 22.57
C GLN A 185 11.67 8.82 22.37
N GLU A 186 11.89 7.69 21.69
CA GLU A 186 13.25 7.21 21.39
C GLU A 186 13.99 8.11 20.40
N LEU A 187 13.30 8.69 19.42
CA LEU A 187 13.87 9.72 18.53
C LEU A 187 14.25 10.98 19.31
N ILE A 188 13.37 11.47 20.19
CA ILE A 188 13.67 12.62 21.08
C ILE A 188 14.85 12.30 22.00
N ASN A 189 14.87 11.10 22.60
CA ASN A 189 15.96 10.64 23.44
C ASN A 189 17.28 10.60 22.67
N ALA A 190 17.26 10.14 21.42
CA ALA A 190 18.45 10.11 20.57
C ALA A 190 18.93 11.51 20.19
N ILE A 191 18.04 12.45 19.86
CA ILE A 191 18.37 13.88 19.64
C ILE A 191 19.00 14.50 20.90
N GLN A 192 18.50 14.13 22.08
CA GLN A 192 19.01 14.60 23.37
C GLN A 192 20.28 13.86 23.83
N GLY A 193 20.76 12.87 23.07
CA GLY A 193 21.94 12.08 23.41
C GLY A 193 21.76 11.11 24.59
N ILE A 194 20.53 10.75 24.91
CA ILE A 194 20.17 9.88 26.06
C ILE A 194 19.54 8.54 25.64
N SER A 195 19.20 8.34 24.37
CA SER A 195 18.73 7.02 23.91
C SER A 195 19.86 6.00 23.99
N THR A 196 19.50 4.79 24.41
CA THR A 196 20.37 3.60 24.38
C THR A 196 20.09 2.72 23.18
N THR A 197 19.10 3.07 22.36
CA THR A 197 18.53 2.23 21.29
C THR A 197 18.77 2.83 19.90
N LEU A 198 18.76 4.16 19.80
CA LEU A 198 18.96 4.93 18.57
C LEU A 198 20.01 6.02 18.78
N THR A 199 20.65 6.41 17.69
CA THR A 199 21.57 7.55 17.59
C THR A 199 21.08 8.49 16.50
N THR A 200 21.57 9.74 16.49
CA THR A 200 21.23 10.71 15.43
C THR A 200 21.79 10.33 14.06
N ASN A 201 22.57 9.25 13.95
CA ASN A 201 22.98 8.72 12.65
C ASN A 201 21.92 7.77 12.05
N ASP A 202 20.98 7.29 12.87
CA ASP A 202 19.96 6.32 12.47
C ASP A 202 18.71 6.99 11.87
N PHE A 203 18.65 8.32 11.87
CA PHE A 203 17.52 9.07 11.35
C PHE A 203 17.86 10.55 11.08
N ASP A 204 17.20 11.14 10.09
CA ASP A 204 17.18 12.58 9.86
C ASP A 204 15.90 13.17 10.45
N VAL A 205 16.02 14.29 11.19
CA VAL A 205 14.86 15.01 11.74
C VAL A 205 14.81 16.41 11.19
N TYR A 206 13.65 16.76 10.64
CA TYR A 206 13.36 18.09 10.15
C TYR A 206 12.56 18.84 11.21
N ILE A 207 13.24 19.77 11.89
CA ILE A 207 12.68 20.64 12.94
C ILE A 207 12.55 22.09 12.46
N ASP A 208 11.59 22.85 12.98
CA ASP A 208 11.58 24.30 12.81
C ASP A 208 12.51 25.01 13.81
N THR A 209 12.55 26.34 13.71
CA THR A 209 13.27 27.23 14.62
C THR A 209 12.79 27.15 16.08
N ASN A 210 11.62 26.57 16.35
CA ASN A 210 11.05 26.39 17.68
C ASN A 210 11.24 24.97 18.23
N GLY A 211 11.93 24.08 17.50
CA GLY A 211 12.18 22.70 17.90
C GLY A 211 11.00 21.75 17.70
N VAL A 212 9.98 22.12 16.92
CA VAL A 212 8.86 21.24 16.59
C VAL A 212 9.28 20.29 15.47
N VAL A 213 9.06 18.98 15.67
CA VAL A 213 9.38 17.93 14.69
C VAL A 213 8.27 17.81 13.65
N TYR A 214 8.62 17.97 12.37
CA TYR A 214 7.67 17.85 11.24
C TYR A 214 7.75 16.48 10.58
N VAL A 215 8.95 15.95 10.44
CA VAL A 215 9.25 14.68 9.75
C VAL A 215 10.48 14.06 10.41
N ALA A 216 10.41 12.75 10.68
CA ALA A 216 11.56 11.93 10.99
C ALA A 216 11.72 10.89 9.87
N ASP A 217 12.87 10.89 9.21
CA ASP A 217 13.26 9.92 8.19
C ASP A 217 14.22 8.92 8.82
N ILE A 218 13.75 7.70 9.08
CA ILE A 218 14.52 6.70 9.82
C ILE A 218 15.35 5.90 8.83
N THR A 219 16.67 6.07 8.90
CA THR A 219 17.62 5.30 8.11
C THR A 219 18.10 4.12 8.94
N ILE A 220 17.50 2.95 8.73
CA ILE A 220 18.02 1.72 9.31
C ILE A 220 19.31 1.36 8.54
N MET A 221 20.45 1.79 9.04
CA MET A 221 21.75 1.28 8.60
C MET A 221 21.91 -0.15 9.15
N GLN A 222 22.10 -1.11 8.24
CA GLN A 222 22.53 -2.47 8.57
C GLN A 222 24.02 -2.50 8.87
#